data_AF-A0A5J6MUZ9-F1
#
_entry.id   AF-A0A5J6MUZ9-F1
#
_cell.length_a   1.000
_cell.length_b   1.000
_cell.length_c   1.000
_cell.angle_alpha   90.00
_cell.angle_beta   90.00
_cell.angle_gamma   90.00
#
_symmetry.space_group_name_H-M   'P 1'
#
loop_
_entity.id
_entity.type
_entity.pdbx_description
1 polymer ?
#
loop_
_entity_poly.entity_id
_entity_poly.type
_entity_poly.pdbx_seq_one_letter_code
_entity_poly.pdbx_strand_id
1 'polypeptide(L)'
;MPRGFVARELSILAYANGFTLWHYRTNDKPELVLSGECGNPDYTGYFAPACDLLRRGDQIIVSFGGGPEPDLTTLIVTEAVPCGYVTVRPLGGRSAPEGNALPLAPTPDPAPAGPAAIAG
;
A
#
# COMPACT_ATOMS: atom_id res chain seq x y z
N MET A 1 17.07 -5.15 12.36
CA MET A 1 15.72 -5.37 12.92
C MET A 1 14.88 -4.16 12.55
N PRO A 2 13.61 -4.34 12.14
CA PRO A 2 12.75 -3.22 11.83
C PRO A 2 12.53 -2.38 13.08
N ARG A 3 12.59 -1.05 12.93
CA ARG A 3 12.46 -0.10 14.02
C ARG A 3 11.03 0.39 14.20
N GLY A 4 10.20 0.25 13.16
CA GLY A 4 8.85 0.80 13.13
C GLY A 4 8.88 2.32 12.98
N PHE A 5 7.70 2.94 13.00
CA PHE A 5 7.58 4.38 12.84
C PHE A 5 8.23 5.15 14.00
N VAL A 6 9.00 6.20 13.67
CA VAL A 6 9.63 7.09 14.66
C VAL A 6 9.27 8.53 14.37
N ALA A 7 8.43 9.13 15.22
CA ALA A 7 7.88 10.49 15.00
C ALA A 7 8.95 11.57 14.77
N ARG A 8 10.11 11.48 15.46
CA ARG A 8 11.19 12.47 15.29
C ARG A 8 11.83 12.44 13.90
N GLU A 9 11.67 11.35 13.15
CA GLU A 9 12.17 11.25 11.78
C GLU A 9 11.18 11.79 10.74
N LEU A 10 9.99 12.26 11.17
CA LEU A 10 8.99 12.90 10.32
C LEU A 10 9.06 14.43 10.48
N SER A 11 9.39 15.12 9.39
CA SER A 11 9.58 16.58 9.38
C SER A 11 8.71 17.25 8.32
N ILE A 12 8.15 18.42 8.65
CA ILE A 12 7.44 19.26 7.69
C ILE A 12 8.48 19.97 6.81
N LEU A 13 8.29 19.90 5.49
CA LEU A 13 9.06 20.69 4.53
C LEU A 13 8.28 21.94 4.09
N ALA A 14 7.00 21.78 3.77
CA ALA A 14 6.16 22.88 3.29
C ALA A 14 4.68 22.63 3.61
N TYR A 15 3.93 23.72 3.73
CA TYR A 15 2.47 23.70 3.84
C TYR A 15 1.90 24.73 2.87
N ALA A 16 1.04 24.29 1.95
CA ALA A 16 0.41 25.16 0.96
C ALA A 16 -0.92 24.57 0.51
N ASN A 17 -1.91 25.43 0.20
CA ASN A 17 -3.19 25.04 -0.41
C ASN A 17 -3.91 23.86 0.27
N GLY A 18 -3.77 23.73 1.60
CA GLY A 18 -4.45 22.69 2.36
C GLY A 18 -3.78 21.30 2.34
N PHE A 19 -2.57 21.16 1.80
CA PHE A 19 -1.75 19.96 1.97
C PHE A 19 -0.39 20.29 2.60
N THR A 20 0.19 19.29 3.25
CA THR A 20 1.52 19.33 3.83
C THR A 20 2.46 18.41 3.06
N LEU A 21 3.65 18.92 2.73
CA LEU A 21 4.76 18.12 2.23
C LEU A 21 5.66 17.75 3.41
N TRP A 22 5.89 16.46 3.58
CA TRP A 22 6.68 15.88 4.65
C TRP A 22 7.93 15.20 4.10
N HIS A 23 8.98 15.14 4.93
CA HIS A 23 10.11 14.25 4.76
C HIS A 23 10.13 13.23 5.89
N TYR A 24 10.36 11.96 5.55
CA TYR A 24 10.50 10.89 6.53
C TYR A 24 11.78 10.09 6.27
N ARG A 25 12.52 9.78 7.33
CA ARG A 25 13.72 8.92 7.23
C ARG A 25 13.48 7.62 7.98
N THR A 26 13.86 6.51 7.35
CA THR A 26 13.82 5.21 8.02
C THR A 26 14.88 4.26 7.48
N ASN A 27 15.27 3.29 8.30
CA ASN A 27 16.08 2.15 7.86
C ASN A 27 15.23 0.90 7.65
N ASP A 28 13.91 1.01 7.83
CA ASP A 28 12.97 -0.06 7.53
C ASP A 28 12.85 -0.26 6.03
N LYS A 29 12.51 -1.48 5.62
CA LYS A 29 12.37 -1.80 4.20
C LYS A 29 11.11 -1.14 3.60
N PRO A 30 11.13 -0.77 2.31
CA PRO A 30 9.96 -0.21 1.64
C PRO A 30 8.69 -1.04 1.80
N GLU A 31 8.77 -2.37 1.77
CA GLU A 31 7.60 -3.25 1.92
C GLU A 31 6.91 -3.06 3.28
N LEU A 32 7.69 -2.80 4.34
CA LEU A 32 7.12 -2.55 5.67
C LEU A 32 6.45 -1.18 5.73
N VAL A 33 7.05 -0.14 5.13
CA VAL A 33 6.47 1.21 5.08
C VAL A 33 5.17 1.23 4.28
N LEU A 34 5.10 0.41 3.24
CA LEU A 34 3.93 0.29 2.36
C LEU A 34 2.87 -0.70 2.86
N SER A 35 3.10 -1.37 3.99
CA SER A 35 2.28 -2.51 4.43
C SER A 35 0.83 -2.21 4.83
N GLY A 36 0.33 -0.97 4.67
CA GLY A 36 -1.05 -0.61 4.98
C GLY A 36 -2.00 -0.75 3.79
N GLU A 37 -2.98 -1.67 3.89
CA GLU A 37 -4.07 -1.76 2.91
C GLU A 37 -5.16 -0.71 3.20
N CYS A 38 -5.54 0.05 2.17
CA CYS A 38 -6.65 0.99 2.26
C CYS A 38 -7.97 0.26 2.52
N GLY A 39 -8.63 0.54 3.64
CA GLY A 39 -9.94 -0.03 3.98
C GLY A 39 -9.90 -1.31 4.81
N ASN A 40 -8.73 -1.77 5.28
CA ASN A 40 -8.64 -2.88 6.23
C ASN A 40 -8.60 -2.33 7.68
N PRO A 41 -9.67 -2.51 8.48
CA PRO A 41 -9.74 -1.95 9.83
C PRO A 41 -8.81 -2.64 10.85
N ASP A 42 -8.36 -3.87 10.57
CA ASP A 42 -7.41 -4.59 11.43
C ASP A 42 -5.97 -4.12 11.22
N TYR A 43 -5.73 -3.28 10.20
CA TYR A 43 -4.40 -2.83 9.84
C TYR A 43 -4.29 -1.31 9.90
N THR A 44 -3.58 -0.80 10.90
CA THR A 44 -3.49 0.65 11.12
C THR A 44 -2.56 1.38 10.14
N GLY A 45 -1.71 0.64 9.43
CA GLY A 45 -0.68 1.19 8.53
C GLY A 45 0.57 1.69 9.26
N TYR A 46 1.70 1.80 8.54
CA TYR A 46 3.00 2.14 9.13
C TYR A 46 2.99 3.52 9.83
N PHE A 47 2.26 4.49 9.27
CA PHE A 47 2.18 5.86 9.78
C PHE A 47 1.05 6.09 10.79
N ALA A 48 0.38 5.04 11.29
CA ALA A 48 -0.71 5.17 12.26
C ALA A 48 -0.40 6.08 13.47
N PRO A 49 0.80 6.03 14.08
CA PRO A 49 1.09 6.89 15.23
C PRO A 49 1.15 8.38 14.89
N ALA A 50 1.16 8.75 13.60
CA ALA A 50 1.10 10.12 13.10
C ALA A 50 -0.30 10.51 12.58
N CYS A 51 -1.34 9.74 12.90
CA CYS A 51 -2.72 10.01 12.43
C CYS A 51 -3.25 11.40 12.79
N ASP A 52 -2.81 11.99 13.91
CA ASP A 52 -3.21 13.33 14.33
C ASP A 52 -2.42 14.46 13.61
N LEU A 53 -1.32 14.09 12.92
CA LEU A 53 -0.46 15.03 12.18
C LEU A 53 -0.77 15.02 10.68
N LEU A 54 -1.03 13.84 10.13
CA LEU A 54 -1.20 13.62 8.69
C LEU A 54 -2.64 13.83 8.26
N ARG A 55 -2.83 14.29 7.02
CA ARG A 55 -4.14 14.47 6.41
C ARG A 55 -4.21 13.80 5.04
N ARG A 56 -5.40 13.38 4.64
CA ARG A 56 -5.66 12.92 3.26
C ARG A 56 -5.18 13.99 2.27
N GLY A 57 -4.35 13.58 1.31
CA GLY A 57 -3.76 14.46 0.30
C GLY A 57 -2.36 14.97 0.64
N ASP A 58 -1.89 14.80 1.88
CA ASP A 58 -0.49 15.07 2.24
C ASP A 58 0.46 14.19 1.42
N GLN A 59 1.67 14.70 1.19
CA GLN A 59 2.73 13.97 0.49
C GLN A 59 3.90 13.74 1.43
N ILE A 60 4.47 12.54 1.39
CA ILE A 60 5.61 12.16 2.24
C ILE A 60 6.73 11.68 1.33
N ILE A 61 7.86 12.40 1.31
CA ILE A 61 9.10 11.95 0.70
C ILE A 61 9.81 11.06 1.72
N VAL A 62 9.92 9.77 1.43
CA VAL A 62 10.59 8.79 2.29
C VAL A 62 11.99 8.53 1.78
N SER A 63 12.98 8.71 2.64
CA SER A 63 14.37 8.29 2.42
C SER A 63 14.67 7.01 3.19
N PHE A 64 15.12 5.98 2.50
CA PHE A 64 15.48 4.69 3.08
C PHE A 64 17.00 4.60 3.28
N GLY A 65 17.44 4.50 4.54
CA GLY A 65 18.85 4.52 4.94
C GLY A 65 19.50 3.13 5.10
N GLY A 66 18.95 2.09 4.46
CA GLY A 66 19.38 0.70 4.64
C GLY A 66 20.34 0.14 3.58
N GLY A 67 20.67 0.90 2.52
CA GLY A 67 21.44 0.43 1.36
C GLY A 67 22.65 1.30 1.02
N PRO A 68 23.50 0.87 0.06
CA PRO A 68 24.68 1.61 -0.38
C PRO A 68 24.35 2.91 -1.15
N GLU A 69 23.12 3.03 -1.65
CA GLU A 69 22.61 4.19 -2.37
C GLU A 69 21.29 4.64 -1.72
N PRO A 70 21.05 5.96 -1.56
CA PRO A 70 19.81 6.45 -0.97
C PRO A 70 18.63 6.13 -1.89
N ASP A 71 17.71 5.29 -1.41
CA ASP A 71 16.43 5.06 -2.06
C ASP A 71 15.41 6.10 -1.58
N LEU A 72 14.65 6.63 -2.53
CA LEU A 72 13.68 7.71 -2.30
C LEU A 72 12.35 7.32 -2.93
N THR A 73 11.28 7.37 -2.14
CA THR A 73 9.92 7.19 -2.63
C THR A 73 9.03 8.30 -2.13
N THR A 74 8.23 8.88 -3.01
CA THR A 74 7.16 9.79 -2.61
C THR A 74 5.87 9.01 -2.39
N LEU A 75 5.23 9.21 -1.24
CA LEU A 75 3.95 8.64 -0.88
C LEU A 75 2.88 9.73 -0.88
N ILE A 76 1.65 9.36 -1.22
CA ILE A 76 0.46 10.16 -0.95
C ILE A 76 -0.33 9.52 0.20
N VAL A 77 -0.75 10.34 1.15
CA VAL A 77 -1.68 9.92 2.21
C VAL A 77 -3.06 9.81 1.60
N THR A 78 -3.59 8.60 1.50
CA THR A 78 -4.92 8.35 0.91
C THR A 78 -6.02 8.44 1.96
N GLU A 79 -5.71 8.14 3.22
CA GLU A 79 -6.62 8.26 4.36
C GLU A 79 -5.82 8.46 5.65
N ALA A 80 -6.35 9.28 6.54
CA ALA A 80 -5.84 9.47 7.89
C ALA A 80 -7.05 9.67 8.82
N VAL A 81 -7.25 8.73 9.74
CA VAL A 81 -8.32 8.77 10.74
C VAL A 81 -7.70 9.10 12.09
N PRO A 82 -8.09 10.21 12.76
CA PRO A 82 -7.57 10.56 14.08
C PRO A 82 -7.71 9.41 15.08
N CYS A 83 -6.66 9.16 15.87
CA CYS A 83 -6.56 8.01 16.79
C CYS A 83 -6.76 6.62 16.13
N GLY A 84 -6.68 6.53 14.81
CA GLY A 84 -6.96 5.33 14.03
C GLY A 84 -5.79 4.94 13.14
N TYR A 85 -6.05 4.91 11.83
CA TYR A 85 -5.13 4.39 10.84
C TYR A 85 -4.72 5.45 9.81
N VAL A 86 -3.57 5.23 9.19
CA VAL A 86 -3.07 6.04 8.07
C VAL A 86 -2.69 5.11 6.93
N THR A 87 -3.31 5.31 5.78
CA THR A 87 -2.98 4.56 4.56
C THR A 87 -2.25 5.45 3.59
N VAL A 88 -1.23 4.89 2.96
CA VAL A 88 -0.35 5.60 2.02
C VAL A 88 -0.21 4.80 0.73
N ARG A 89 0.06 5.47 -0.37
CA ARG A 89 0.34 4.85 -1.66
C ARG A 89 1.53 5.51 -2.34
N PRO A 90 2.38 4.79 -3.08
CA PRO A 90 3.43 5.41 -3.88
C PRO A 90 2.86 6.36 -4.95
N LEU A 91 3.39 7.57 -4.97
CA LEU A 91 3.18 8.56 -6.02
C LEU A 91 4.13 8.19 -7.18
N GLY A 92 3.62 7.43 -8.15
CA GLY A 92 4.44 6.90 -9.25
C GLY A 92 3.92 5.62 -9.89
N GLY A 93 2.87 5.01 -9.32
CA GLY A 93 2.07 4.02 -10.05
C GLY A 93 2.86 2.79 -10.51
N ARG A 94 3.24 1.94 -9.56
CA ARG A 94 2.96 0.52 -9.76
C ARG A 94 1.98 0.12 -8.68
N SER A 95 0.71 -0.09 -9.06
CA SER A 95 0.02 -1.21 -8.46
C SER A 95 0.97 -2.40 -8.60
N ALA A 96 1.14 -3.21 -7.54
CA ALA A 96 1.70 -4.54 -7.74
C ALA A 96 0.99 -5.11 -8.98
N PRO A 97 1.70 -5.76 -9.93
CA PRO A 97 1.00 -6.39 -11.03
C PRO A 97 -0.09 -7.23 -10.40
N GLU A 98 -1.37 -6.88 -10.64
CA GLU A 98 -2.47 -7.80 -10.39
C GLU A 98 -2.01 -9.06 -11.10
N GLY A 99 -1.68 -10.05 -10.28
CA GLY A 99 -0.89 -11.19 -10.72
C GLY A 99 -1.51 -11.66 -12.01
N ASN A 100 -0.69 -11.71 -13.07
CA ASN A 100 -1.06 -12.15 -14.40
C ASN A 100 -2.06 -13.29 -14.22
N ALA A 101 -3.36 -12.96 -14.28
CA ALA A 101 -4.40 -13.92 -14.06
C ALA A 101 -4.25 -14.77 -15.30
N LEU A 102 -3.56 -15.91 -15.14
CA LEU A 102 -3.52 -16.93 -16.16
C LEU A 102 -4.98 -17.06 -16.58
N PRO A 103 -5.32 -16.85 -17.86
CA PRO A 103 -6.70 -16.97 -18.29
C PRO A 103 -7.20 -18.29 -17.73
N LEU A 104 -8.26 -18.25 -16.90
CA LEU A 104 -8.91 -19.47 -16.43
C LEU A 104 -9.08 -20.33 -17.67
N ALA A 105 -8.42 -21.50 -17.68
CA ALA A 105 -8.55 -22.43 -18.78
C ALA A 105 -10.05 -22.59 -19.06
N PRO A 106 -10.50 -22.54 -20.33
CA PRO A 106 -11.91 -22.76 -20.62
C PRO A 106 -12.31 -24.09 -19.99
N THR A 107 -13.33 -24.06 -19.12
CA THR A 107 -13.94 -25.27 -18.58
C THR A 107 -14.24 -26.20 -19.75
N PRO A 108 -13.80 -27.46 -19.73
CA PRO A 108 -14.10 -28.37 -20.83
C PRO A 108 -15.62 -28.49 -20.96
N ASP A 109 -16.11 -28.34 -22.20
CA ASP A 109 -17.51 -28.51 -22.56
C ASP A 109 -18.02 -29.85 -21.98
N PRO A 110 -19.22 -29.91 -21.39
CA PRO A 110 -19.79 -31.17 -20.95
C PRO A 110 -19.90 -32.10 -22.17
N ALA A 111 -19.29 -33.28 -22.06
CA ALA A 111 -19.34 -34.31 -23.09
C ALA A 111 -20.80 -34.62 -23.50
N PRO A 112 -21.08 -34.88 -24.79
CA PRO A 112 -22.43 -35.20 -25.22
C PRO A 112 -22.92 -36.45 -24.51
N ALA A 113 -24.11 -36.37 -23.90
CA ALA A 113 -24.79 -37.51 -23.32
C ALA A 113 -24.95 -38.60 -24.40
N GLY A 114 -24.32 -39.75 -24.18
CA GLY A 114 -24.48 -40.92 -25.03
C GLY A 114 -25.95 -41.35 -25.09
N PRO A 115 -26.39 -41.96 -26.21
CA PRO A 115 -27.80 -42.30 -26.38
C PRO A 115 -28.25 -43.31 -25.32
N ALA A 116 -29.37 -42.99 -24.68
CA ALA A 116 -30.07 -43.88 -23.77
C ALA A 116 -30.38 -45.20 -24.50
N ALA A 117 -29.88 -46.30 -23.95
CA ALA A 117 -30.24 -47.64 -24.39
C ALA A 117 -31.75 -47.83 -24.19
N ILE A 118 -32.49 -47.88 -25.30
CA ILE A 118 -33.85 -48.39 -25.34
C ILE A 118 -33.78 -49.91 -25.24
N ALA A 119 -34.30 -50.44 -24.13
CA ALA A 119 -34.49 -51.86 -23.91
C ALA A 119 -35.50 -52.44 -24.91
N GLY A 120 -35.15 -53.59 -25.48
CA GLY A 120 -36.01 -54.48 -26.25
C GLY A 120 -35.54 -55.91 -26.03
#